data_AF-A0A3D5XB84-F1
#
_entry.id   AF-A0A3D5XB84-F1
#
_cell.length_a   1.000
_cell.length_b   1.000
_cell.length_c   1.000
_cell.angle_alpha   90.00
_cell.angle_beta   90.00
_cell.angle_gamma   90.00
#
_symmetry.space_group_name_H-M   'P 1'
#
loop_
_entity.id
_entity.type
_entity.pdbx_description
1 polymer ?
#
loop_
_entity_poly.entity_id
_entity_poly.type
_entity_poly.pdbx_seq_one_letter_code
_entity_poly.pdbx_strand_id
1 'polypeptide(L)'
;MNRLLVVSPSPHVHSGNSTPRLMYNVVLALIPALAVTLFYFGIGALVVTSISILSCLTFEFLIQKFMLKVKPSITDGSALVTGLILAFNLPSNLPWWIVIIGALVAIGVGKMTFGGLG
;
A
#
# COMPACT_ATOMS: atom_id res chain seq x y z
N MET A 1 48.47 -16.89 -17.50
CA MET A 1 47.20 -17.34 -16.88
C MET A 1 46.64 -16.18 -16.08
N ASN A 2 45.67 -15.44 -16.62
CA ASN A 2 45.09 -14.26 -15.99
C ASN A 2 44.07 -14.71 -14.93
N ARG A 3 44.38 -14.60 -13.63
CA ARG A 3 43.41 -14.89 -12.55
C ARG A 3 42.46 -13.71 -12.40
N LEU A 4 41.24 -13.86 -12.91
CA LEU A 4 40.15 -12.92 -12.64
C LEU A 4 39.77 -13.06 -11.16
N LEU A 5 40.05 -12.02 -10.37
CA LEU A 5 39.60 -11.91 -8.99
C LEU A 5 38.14 -11.44 -9.01
N VAL A 6 37.22 -12.29 -8.56
CA VAL A 6 35.81 -11.92 -8.39
C VAL A 6 35.68 -11.05 -7.16
N VAL A 7 35.53 -9.75 -7.36
CA VAL A 7 35.12 -8.81 -6.31
C VAL A 7 33.62 -8.98 -6.12
N SER A 8 33.23 -9.83 -5.18
CA SER A 8 31.83 -9.94 -4.75
C SER A 8 31.47 -8.75 -3.86
N PRO A 9 30.33 -8.08 -4.08
CA PRO A 9 29.88 -7.01 -3.19
C PRO A 9 29.63 -7.58 -1.79
N SER A 10 29.85 -6.74 -0.77
CA SER A 10 29.58 -7.09 0.63
C SER A 10 28.15 -7.64 0.77
N PRO A 11 27.94 -8.79 1.45
CA PRO A 11 26.64 -9.45 1.48
C PRO A 11 25.66 -8.67 2.36
N HIS A 12 24.97 -7.69 1.77
CA HIS A 12 23.85 -6.96 2.37
C HIS A 12 22.55 -7.80 2.41
N VAL A 13 22.60 -9.03 1.88
CA VAL A 13 21.47 -9.96 1.74
C VAL A 13 21.02 -10.58 3.07
N HIS A 14 21.78 -10.40 4.17
CA HIS A 14 21.49 -10.95 5.51
C HIS A 14 20.63 -10.05 6.41
N SER A 15 19.89 -9.11 5.84
CA SER A 15 18.91 -8.34 6.61
C SER A 15 17.65 -9.18 6.76
N GLY A 16 17.35 -9.70 7.95
CA GLY A 16 16.12 -10.48 8.26
C GLY A 16 14.80 -9.69 8.15
N ASN A 17 14.81 -8.55 7.46
CA ASN A 17 13.65 -7.72 7.19
C ASN A 17 13.06 -8.09 5.84
N SER A 18 11.84 -8.63 5.86
CA SER A 18 11.04 -8.81 4.65
C SER A 18 10.15 -7.59 4.40
N THR A 19 9.85 -7.31 3.14
CA THR A 19 8.98 -6.19 2.74
C THR A 19 7.59 -6.24 3.39
N PRO A 20 6.91 -7.40 3.54
CA PRO A 20 5.60 -7.44 4.18
C PRO A 20 5.71 -7.08 5.66
N ARG A 21 6.77 -7.52 6.35
CA ARG A 21 6.99 -7.23 7.77
C ARG A 21 7.14 -5.72 8.00
N LEU A 22 7.83 -5.03 7.10
CA LEU A 22 7.96 -3.58 7.18
C LEU A 22 6.61 -2.88 6.94
N MET A 23 5.84 -3.31 5.94
CA MET A 23 4.52 -2.73 5.66
C MET A 23 3.55 -2.92 6.84
N TYR A 24 3.52 -4.10 7.47
CA TYR A 24 2.71 -4.32 8.66
C TYR A 24 3.17 -3.49 9.86
N ASN A 25 4.48 -3.24 10.01
CA ASN A 25 4.98 -2.33 11.04
C ASN A 25 4.49 -0.89 10.80
N VAL A 26 4.40 -0.44 9.55
CA VAL A 26 3.83 0.87 9.20
C VAL A 26 2.34 0.90 9.56
N VAL A 27 1.57 -0.14 9.23
CA VAL A 27 0.16 -0.23 9.65
C VAL A 27 0.03 -0.14 11.16
N LEU A 28 0.86 -0.87 11.91
CA LEU A 28 0.88 -0.83 13.38
C LEU A 28 1.18 0.59 13.90
N ALA A 29 2.14 1.28 13.30
CA ALA A 29 2.48 2.66 13.65
C ALA A 29 1.37 3.66 13.33
N LEU A 30 0.50 3.36 12.36
CA LEU A 30 -0.65 4.18 11.99
C LEU A 30 -1.90 3.94 12.86
N ILE A 31 -1.94 2.88 13.67
CA ILE A 31 -3.06 2.61 14.60
C ILE A 31 -3.36 3.79 15.54
N PRO A 32 -2.38 4.39 16.27
CA PRO A 32 -2.67 5.54 17.11
C PRO A 32 -3.19 6.75 16.32
N ALA A 33 -2.69 6.97 15.11
CA ALA A 33 -3.21 8.02 14.22
C ALA A 33 -4.65 7.74 13.80
N LEU A 34 -4.98 6.48 13.48
CA LEU A 34 -6.35 6.06 13.17
C LEU A 34 -7.28 6.31 14.34
N ALA A 35 -6.85 5.98 15.57
CA ALA A 35 -7.63 6.23 16.78
C ALA A 35 -7.96 7.73 16.93
N VAL A 36 -6.96 8.61 16.83
CA VAL A 36 -7.17 10.07 16.91
C VAL A 36 -8.13 10.55 15.82
N THR A 37 -7.97 10.08 14.58
CA THR A 37 -8.86 10.42 13.48
C THR A 37 -10.31 10.03 13.79
N LEU A 38 -10.55 8.84 14.35
CA LEU A 38 -11.90 8.41 14.75
C LEU A 38 -12.47 9.25 15.90
N PHE A 39 -11.65 9.66 16.87
CA PHE A 39 -12.09 10.50 17.97
C PHE A 39 -12.52 11.90 17.50
N TYR A 40 -11.79 12.51 16.57
CA TYR A 40 -12.09 13.87 16.09
C TYR A 40 -13.16 13.92 14.99
N PHE A 41 -13.09 13.00 14.01
CA PHE A 41 -13.93 13.05 12.82
C PHE A 41 -15.12 12.08 12.87
N GLY A 42 -15.21 11.23 13.90
CA GLY A 42 -16.34 10.33 14.14
C GLY A 42 -16.55 9.29 13.03
N ILE A 43 -17.82 8.94 12.81
CA ILE A 43 -18.24 7.85 11.90
C ILE A 43 -17.87 8.16 10.44
N GLY A 44 -17.86 9.42 10.03
CA GLY A 44 -17.53 9.83 8.65
C GLY A 44 -16.12 9.40 8.24
N ALA A 45 -15.15 9.55 9.14
CA ALA A 45 -13.78 9.10 8.88
C ALA A 45 -13.67 7.57 8.78
N LEU A 46 -14.46 6.83 9.56
CA LEU A 46 -14.48 5.36 9.49
C LEU A 46 -14.99 4.88 8.13
N VAL A 47 -16.05 5.53 7.61
CA VAL A 47 -16.61 5.22 6.29
C VAL A 47 -15.59 5.53 5.18
N VAL A 48 -14.99 6.72 5.18
CA VAL A 48 -13.98 7.12 4.17
C VAL A 48 -12.78 6.18 4.21
N THR A 49 -12.28 5.86 5.40
CA THR A 49 -11.12 4.96 5.57
C THR A 49 -11.43 3.55 5.07
N SER A 50 -12.59 3.01 5.42
CA SER A 50 -12.99 1.67 4.99
C SER A 50 -13.17 1.60 3.48
N ILE A 51 -13.81 2.60 2.86
CA ILE A 51 -14.00 2.67 1.41
C ILE A 51 -12.65 2.80 0.69
N SER A 52 -11.74 3.62 1.21
CA SER A 52 -10.41 3.81 0.63
C SER A 52 -9.60 2.51 0.64
N ILE A 53 -9.52 1.84 1.79
CA ILE A 53 -8.80 0.57 1.93
C ILE A 53 -9.42 -0.49 1.02
N LEU A 54 -10.73 -0.66 1.06
CA LEU A 54 -11.42 -1.69 0.27
C LEU A 54 -11.24 -1.44 -1.23
N SER A 55 -11.30 -0.18 -1.66
CA SER A 55 -11.09 0.21 -3.05
C SER A 55 -9.65 -0.04 -3.49
N CYS A 56 -8.65 0.35 -2.70
CA CYS A 56 -7.24 0.09 -3.00
C CYS A 56 -6.95 -1.42 -3.13
N LEU A 57 -7.44 -2.24 -2.20
CA LEU A 57 -7.27 -3.69 -2.24
C LEU A 57 -7.96 -4.31 -3.46
N THR A 58 -9.16 -3.85 -3.78
CA THR A 58 -9.93 -4.33 -4.93
C THR A 58 -9.25 -3.97 -6.24
N PHE A 59 -8.78 -2.72 -6.41
CA PHE A 59 -8.06 -2.31 -7.61
C PHE A 59 -6.74 -3.03 -7.77
N GLU A 60 -5.98 -3.23 -6.70
CA GLU A 60 -4.74 -4.00 -6.77
C GLU A 60 -5.01 -5.43 -7.24
N PHE A 61 -5.99 -6.09 -6.62
CA PHE A 61 -6.38 -7.43 -7.00
C PHE A 61 -6.86 -7.52 -8.45
N LEU A 62 -7.74 -6.60 -8.86
CA LEU A 62 -8.30 -6.59 -10.21
C LEU A 62 -7.21 -6.36 -11.26
N ILE A 63 -6.32 -5.40 -11.05
CA ILE A 63 -5.26 -5.10 -12.03
C ILE A 63 -4.24 -6.25 -12.09
N GLN A 64 -3.83 -6.81 -10.96
CA GLN A 64 -2.90 -7.95 -10.96
C GLN A 64 -3.51 -9.20 -11.60
N LYS A 65 -4.76 -9.51 -11.27
CA LYS A 65 -5.45 -10.71 -11.78
C LYS A 65 -5.85 -10.59 -13.24
N PHE A 66 -6.40 -9.45 -13.66
CA PHE A 66 -6.97 -9.28 -14.99
C PHE A 66 -6.00 -8.66 -16.01
N MET A 67 -5.21 -7.64 -15.64
CA MET A 67 -4.26 -7.03 -16.57
C MET A 67 -2.92 -7.75 -16.60
N LEU A 68 -2.30 -7.95 -15.44
CA LEU A 68 -0.92 -8.46 -15.37
C LEU A 68 -0.86 -10.00 -15.40
N LYS A 69 -1.96 -10.69 -15.07
CA LYS A 69 -2.04 -12.17 -14.95
C LYS A 69 -0.97 -12.75 -14.01
N VAL A 70 -0.55 -11.98 -13.01
CA VAL A 70 0.45 -12.39 -12.02
C VAL A 70 -0.26 -12.84 -10.74
N LYS A 71 0.42 -13.62 -9.89
CA LYS A 71 -0.08 -13.95 -8.56
C LYS A 71 -0.39 -12.65 -7.80
N PRO A 72 -1.58 -12.51 -7.22
CA PRO A 72 -1.97 -11.30 -6.52
C PRO A 72 -1.12 -11.12 -5.25
N SER A 73 -0.46 -9.96 -5.13
CA SER A 73 0.41 -9.57 -4.02
C SER A 73 -0.35 -8.87 -2.87
N ILE A 74 -1.66 -9.17 -2.73
CA ILE A 74 -2.53 -8.54 -1.72
C ILE A 74 -1.99 -8.75 -0.30
N THR A 75 -1.27 -9.84 -0.07
CA THR A 75 -0.71 -10.21 1.24
C THR A 75 0.51 -9.39 1.65
N ASP A 76 1.06 -8.53 0.79
CA ASP A 76 2.24 -7.72 1.12
C ASP A 76 1.92 -6.51 2.00
N GLY A 77 0.64 -6.23 2.25
CA GLY A 77 0.17 -5.13 3.10
C GLY A 77 0.32 -3.74 2.47
N SER A 78 0.87 -3.64 1.26
CA SER A 78 1.17 -2.36 0.63
C SER A 78 -0.09 -1.60 0.17
N ALA A 79 -1.09 -2.25 -0.46
CA ALA A 79 -2.37 -1.56 -0.76
C ALA A 79 -3.11 -1.10 0.49
N LEU A 80 -2.99 -1.83 1.60
CA LEU A 80 -3.58 -1.44 2.88
C LEU A 80 -2.96 -0.14 3.38
N VAL A 81 -1.62 -0.03 3.34
CA VAL A 81 -0.90 1.19 3.69
C VAL A 81 -1.28 2.34 2.76
N THR A 82 -1.33 2.12 1.44
CA THR A 82 -1.76 3.15 0.47
C THR A 82 -3.17 3.66 0.76
N GLY A 83 -4.13 2.76 1.02
CA GLY A 83 -5.50 3.14 1.37
C GLY A 83 -5.59 3.91 2.69
N LEU A 84 -4.82 3.52 3.71
CA LEU A 84 -4.76 4.22 4.98
C LEU A 84 -4.22 5.65 4.84
N ILE A 85 -3.08 5.80 4.15
CA ILE A 85 -2.44 7.10 3.94
C ILE A 85 -3.34 8.00 3.08
N LEU A 86 -3.99 7.44 2.06
CA LEU A 86 -4.94 8.17 1.22
C LEU A 86 -6.13 8.67 2.07
N ALA A 87 -6.71 7.82 2.91
CA ALA A 87 -7.82 8.21 3.78
C ALA A 87 -7.42 9.33 4.76
N PHE A 88 -6.20 9.30 5.31
CA PHE A 88 -5.72 10.34 6.23
C PHE A 88 -5.43 11.67 5.56
N ASN A 89 -5.26 11.70 4.24
CA ASN A 89 -5.11 12.94 3.47
C ASN A 89 -6.44 13.60 3.08
N LEU A 90 -7.57 12.93 3.32
CA LEU A 90 -8.88 13.36 2.85
C LEU A 90 -9.77 13.81 4.02
N PRO A 91 -10.51 14.94 3.90
CA PRO A 91 -11.52 15.30 4.89
C PRO A 91 -12.65 14.27 4.95
N SER A 92 -13.17 14.03 6.16
CA SER A 92 -14.22 13.03 6.44
C SER A 92 -15.59 13.31 5.82
N ASN A 93 -15.78 14.52 5.27
CA ASN A 93 -17.03 14.94 4.63
C ASN A 93 -17.00 14.82 3.09
N LEU A 94 -15.96 14.18 2.54
CA LEU A 94 -15.86 13.98 1.09
C LEU A 94 -16.86 12.94 0.58
N PRO A 95 -17.42 13.13 -0.62
CA PRO A 95 -18.21 12.11 -1.29
C PRO A 95 -17.39 10.85 -1.54
N TRP A 96 -18.00 9.70 -1.26
CA TRP A 96 -17.38 8.38 -1.38
C TRP A 96 -16.83 8.07 -2.78
N TRP A 97 -17.47 8.56 -3.84
CA TRP A 97 -17.01 8.32 -5.22
C TRP A 97 -15.64 8.95 -5.51
N ILE A 98 -15.32 10.09 -4.88
CA ILE A 98 -14.01 10.75 -5.08
C ILE A 98 -12.90 9.90 -4.48
N VAL A 99 -13.16 9.28 -3.33
CA VAL A 99 -12.20 8.37 -2.66
C VAL A 99 -11.88 7.18 -3.57
N ILE A 100 -12.88 6.62 -4.25
CA ILE A 100 -12.71 5.50 -5.19
C ILE A 100 -11.84 5.92 -6.38
N ILE A 101 -12.10 7.10 -6.96
CA ILE A 101 -11.29 7.61 -8.08
C ILE A 101 -9.84 7.83 -7.64
N GLY A 102 -9.63 8.42 -6.45
CA GLY A 102 -8.29 8.59 -5.88
C GLY A 102 -7.57 7.25 -5.68
N ALA A 103 -8.27 6.24 -5.18
CA ALA A 103 -7.72 4.88 -5.01
C ALA A 103 -7.36 4.24 -6.36
N LEU A 104 -8.18 4.43 -7.39
CA LEU A 104 -7.90 3.94 -8.75
C LEU A 104 -6.64 4.60 -9.32
N VAL A 105 -6.47 5.91 -9.16
CA VAL A 105 -5.27 6.62 -9.64
C VAL A 105 -4.04 6.19 -8.84
N ALA A 106 -4.14 6.12 -7.51
CA ALA A 106 -3.03 5.74 -6.64
C ALA A 106 -2.51 4.32 -6.95
N ILE A 107 -3.42 3.35 -7.09
CA ILE A 107 -3.03 1.97 -7.38
C ILE A 107 -2.76 1.76 -8.87
N GLY A 108 -3.66 2.20 -9.74
CA GLY A 108 -3.53 1.98 -11.18
C GLY A 108 -2.35 2.71 -11.80
N VAL A 109 -2.28 4.02 -11.59
CA VAL A 109 -1.23 4.87 -12.17
C VAL A 109 0.01 4.91 -11.27
N GLY A 110 -0.20 5.10 -9.96
CA GLY A 110 0.91 5.31 -9.02
C GLY A 110 1.73 4.04 -8.73
N LYS A 111 1.08 2.87 -8.72
CA LYS A 111 1.72 1.60 -8.32
C LYS A 111 1.88 0.63 -9.48
N MET A 112 0.80 0.34 -10.20
CA MET A 112 0.78 -0.73 -11.20
C MET A 112 1.50 -0.37 -12.49
N THR A 113 1.57 0.91 -12.87
CA THR A 113 2.36 1.35 -14.02
C THR A 113 3.86 1.03 -13.88
N PHE A 114 4.37 0.98 -12.64
CA PHE A 114 5.76 0.65 -12.35
C PHE A 114 5.99 -0.83 -12.04
N GLY A 115 4.96 -1.68 -12.17
CA GLY A 115 5.08 -3.12 -11.93
C GLY A 115 4.84 -3.57 -10.48
N GLY A 116 4.40 -2.67 -9.58
CA GLY A 116 4.03 -3.03 -8.21
C GLY A 116 4.81 -2.26 -7.15
N LEU A 117 5.62 -2.95 -6.35
CA LEU A 117 6.32 -2.38 -5.19
C LEU A 117 7.65 -1.70 -5.52
N GLY A 118 7.96 -1.52 -6.80
CA GLY A 118 9.28 -1.10 -7.28
C GLY A 118 10.16 -2.28 -7.65
#